data_AF-A0A350PJN3-F1
#
_entry.id   AF-A0A350PJN3-F1
#
_cell.length_a   1.000
_cell.length_b   1.000
_cell.length_c   1.000
_cell.angle_alpha   90.00
_cell.angle_beta   90.00
_cell.angle_gamma   90.00
#
_symmetry.space_group_name_H-M   'P 1'
#
loop_
_entity.id
_entity.type
_entity.pdbx_description
1 polymer ?
#
loop_
_entity_poly.entity_id
_entity_poly.type
_entity_poly.pdbx_seq_one_letter_code
_entity_poly.pdbx_strand_id
1 'polypeptide(L)'
;VERGAIVVDKSNYSTSVDGIYAIGDIIGAPWLAHKASHEAVVLAEQLAGKNPKPINYGNIPGCTYCEPQVASVGLTEAAAKEEGYDVKVGKFPLSASGKATALGHEEGFVKVVF
;
A
#
# COMPACT_ATOMS: atom_id res chain seq x y z
N VAL A 1 11.42 -20.13 0.79
CA VAL A 1 9.95 -19.98 0.78
C VAL A 1 9.53 -19.71 2.21
N GLU A 2 8.77 -18.64 2.46
CA GLU A 2 8.23 -18.30 3.77
C GLU A 2 6.71 -18.20 3.67
N ARG A 3 5.98 -19.03 4.42
CA ARG A 3 4.50 -19.12 4.36
C ARG A 3 3.93 -19.28 2.94
N GLY A 4 4.66 -19.96 2.05
CA GLY A 4 4.27 -20.15 0.65
C GLY A 4 4.74 -19.06 -0.31
N ALA A 5 5.32 -17.97 0.16
CA ALA A 5 5.89 -16.92 -0.68
C ALA A 5 7.35 -17.22 -1.05
N ILE A 6 7.74 -16.86 -2.29
CA ILE A 6 9.15 -16.84 -2.71
C ILE A 6 9.84 -15.68 -2.02
N VAL A 7 10.95 -15.98 -1.34
CA VAL A 7 11.79 -14.96 -0.71
C VAL A 7 12.63 -14.34 -1.81
N VAL A 8 12.59 -13.01 -1.89
CA VAL A 8 13.37 -12.22 -2.83
C VAL A 8 14.09 -11.09 -2.11
N ASP A 9 15.20 -10.63 -2.66
CA ASP A 9 15.76 -9.33 -2.31
C ASP A 9 14.81 -8.23 -2.83
N LYS A 10 14.22 -7.44 -1.93
CA LYS A 10 13.26 -6.39 -2.30
C LYS A 10 13.89 -5.23 -3.07
N SER A 11 15.22 -5.13 -3.12
CA SER A 11 15.92 -4.09 -3.89
C SER A 11 15.98 -4.39 -5.39
N ASN A 12 15.93 -5.67 -5.80
CA ASN A 12 16.12 -6.09 -7.19
C ASN A 12 15.25 -7.29 -7.63
N TYR A 13 14.39 -7.79 -6.73
CA TYR A 13 13.47 -8.92 -6.93
C TYR A 13 14.14 -10.26 -7.29
N SER A 14 15.44 -10.40 -7.05
CA SER A 14 16.18 -11.64 -7.29
C SER A 14 15.75 -12.74 -6.34
N THR A 15 15.64 -13.96 -6.87
CA THR A 15 15.44 -15.17 -6.06
C THR A 15 16.80 -15.75 -5.65
N SER A 16 16.80 -16.92 -5.01
CA SER A 16 18.05 -17.66 -4.74
C SER A 16 18.67 -18.30 -5.99
N VAL A 17 18.01 -18.24 -7.15
CA VAL A 17 18.51 -18.78 -8.42
C VAL A 17 18.87 -17.63 -9.35
N ASP A 18 20.10 -17.65 -9.83
CA ASP A 18 20.66 -16.59 -10.66
C ASP A 18 19.88 -16.44 -11.97
N GLY A 19 19.55 -15.18 -12.32
CA GLY A 19 18.72 -14.86 -13.49
C GLY A 19 17.22 -15.14 -13.33
N ILE A 20 16.76 -15.65 -12.18
CA ILE A 20 15.34 -15.85 -11.88
C ILE A 20 14.87 -14.81 -10.87
N TYR A 21 13.79 -14.12 -11.22
CA TYR A 21 13.16 -13.05 -10.45
C TYR A 21 11.71 -13.39 -10.13
N ALA A 22 11.18 -12.80 -9.06
CA ALA A 22 9.77 -12.97 -8.70
C ALA A 22 9.17 -11.66 -8.17
N ILE A 23 7.92 -11.39 -8.58
CA ILE A 23 7.16 -10.18 -8.25
C ILE A 23 5.69 -10.51 -8.00
N GLY A 24 4.92 -9.55 -7.50
CA GLY A 24 3.49 -9.66 -7.30
C GLY A 24 3.14 -10.57 -6.14
N ASP A 25 2.04 -11.31 -6.28
CA ASP A 25 1.45 -12.04 -5.15
C ASP A 25 2.31 -13.19 -4.65
N ILE A 26 3.16 -13.75 -5.52
CA ILE A 26 4.04 -14.87 -5.19
C ILE A 26 5.15 -14.49 -4.21
N ILE A 27 5.42 -13.19 -4.02
CA ILE A 27 6.43 -12.69 -3.06
C ILE A 27 5.81 -12.07 -1.79
N GLY A 28 4.55 -12.41 -1.51
CA GLY A 28 3.85 -12.06 -0.28
C GLY A 28 3.04 -10.76 -0.33
N ALA A 29 2.37 -10.47 0.78
CA ALA A 29 1.49 -9.32 0.96
C ALA A 29 2.21 -7.97 0.79
N PRO A 30 1.47 -6.88 0.46
CA PRO A 30 0.03 -6.85 0.18
C PRO A 30 -0.31 -7.38 -1.24
N TRP A 31 -1.37 -8.19 -1.33
CA TRP A 31 -1.85 -8.81 -2.59
C TRP A 31 -2.75 -7.86 -3.35
N LEU A 32 -2.14 -6.91 -4.05
CA LEU A 32 -2.83 -5.83 -4.74
C LEU A 32 -2.25 -5.64 -6.14
N ALA A 33 -3.13 -5.44 -7.12
CA ALA A 33 -2.75 -5.32 -8.52
C ALA A 33 -1.73 -4.20 -8.77
N HIS A 34 -1.93 -3.02 -8.16
CA HIS A 34 -1.01 -1.88 -8.31
C HIS A 34 0.36 -2.12 -7.65
N LYS A 35 0.43 -2.96 -6.61
CA LYS A 35 1.71 -3.39 -6.03
C LYS A 35 2.46 -4.28 -7.03
N ALA A 36 1.80 -5.30 -7.58
CA ALA A 36 2.40 -6.21 -8.55
C ALA A 36 2.88 -5.48 -9.83
N SER A 37 2.05 -4.60 -10.37
CA SER A 37 2.39 -3.81 -11.56
C SER A 37 3.58 -2.87 -11.31
N HIS A 38 3.66 -2.23 -10.14
CA HIS A 38 4.78 -1.35 -9.83
C HIS A 38 6.08 -2.14 -9.64
N GLU A 39 6.03 -3.32 -9.00
CA GLU A 39 7.18 -4.22 -8.89
C GLU A 39 7.68 -4.64 -10.27
N ALA A 40 6.76 -4.94 -11.21
CA ALA A 40 7.09 -5.27 -12.59
C ALA A 40 7.83 -4.13 -13.31
N VAL A 41 7.34 -2.90 -13.17
CA VAL A 41 7.96 -1.72 -13.79
C VAL A 41 9.37 -1.51 -13.23
N VAL A 42 9.53 -1.54 -11.91
CA VAL A 42 10.85 -1.35 -11.27
C VAL A 42 11.83 -2.44 -11.72
N LEU A 43 11.42 -3.71 -11.69
CA LEU A 43 12.28 -4.80 -12.14
C LEU A 43 12.64 -4.66 -13.63
N ALA A 44 11.67 -4.38 -14.50
CA ALA A 44 11.93 -4.23 -15.93
C ALA A 44 12.90 -3.08 -16.23
N GLU A 45 12.78 -1.95 -15.50
CA GLU A 45 13.69 -0.83 -15.63
C GLU A 45 15.11 -1.17 -15.12
N GLN A 46 15.23 -1.90 -14.01
CA GLN A 46 16.52 -2.39 -13.51
C GLN A 46 17.21 -3.32 -14.51
N LEU A 47 16.47 -4.28 -15.06
CA LEU A 47 16.98 -5.22 -16.07
C LEU A 47 17.39 -4.50 -17.37
N ALA A 48 16.78 -3.35 -17.66
CA ALA A 48 17.17 -2.48 -18.77
C ALA A 48 18.36 -1.54 -18.43
N GLY A 49 19.00 -1.69 -17.27
CA GLY A 49 20.14 -0.88 -16.84
C GLY A 49 19.77 0.53 -16.40
N LYS A 50 18.50 0.78 -16.07
CA LYS A 50 18.04 2.06 -15.51
C LYS A 50 18.10 2.05 -13.98
N ASN A 51 17.90 3.23 -13.39
CA ASN A 51 17.87 3.45 -11.94
C ASN A 51 16.47 3.90 -11.48
N PRO A 52 15.46 3.00 -11.48
CA PRO A 52 14.12 3.34 -11.00
C PRO A 52 14.12 3.64 -9.50
N LYS A 53 13.12 4.42 -9.06
CA LYS A 53 12.88 4.61 -7.63
C LYS A 53 12.34 3.31 -7.03
N PRO A 54 12.89 2.83 -5.89
CA PRO A 54 12.35 1.68 -5.20
C PRO A 54 10.91 1.90 -4.72
N ILE A 55 10.17 0.81 -4.59
CA ILE A 55 8.81 0.86 -4.02
C ILE A 55 8.89 1.11 -2.52
N ASN A 56 8.14 2.11 -2.05
CA ASN A 56 7.84 2.27 -0.64
C ASN A 56 6.61 1.44 -0.27
N TYR A 57 6.83 0.26 0.31
CA TYR A 57 5.75 -0.65 0.72
C TYR A 57 4.86 -0.08 1.83
N GLY A 58 5.36 0.88 2.63
CA GLY A 58 4.55 1.62 3.60
C GLY A 58 3.59 2.63 2.96
N ASN A 59 3.69 2.85 1.65
CA ASN A 59 2.87 3.79 0.89
C ASN A 59 2.06 3.09 -0.23
N ILE A 60 1.56 1.89 0.04
CA ILE A 60 0.66 1.17 -0.85
C ILE A 60 -0.78 1.36 -0.36
N PRO A 61 -1.67 2.01 -1.13
CA PRO A 61 -3.05 2.18 -0.71
C PRO A 61 -3.81 0.85 -0.76
N GLY A 62 -4.68 0.61 0.20
CA GLY A 62 -5.67 -0.46 0.21
C GLY A 62 -7.08 0.11 0.07
N CYS A 63 -7.98 -0.63 -0.57
CA CYS A 63 -9.38 -0.25 -0.69
C CYS A 63 -10.31 -1.47 -0.68
N THR A 64 -11.51 -1.29 -0.16
CA THR A 64 -12.63 -2.22 -0.25
C THR A 64 -13.78 -1.49 -0.94
N TYR A 65 -14.20 -2.03 -2.09
CA TYR A 65 -15.26 -1.45 -2.92
C TYR A 65 -16.65 -1.87 -2.42
N CYS A 66 -16.95 -1.59 -1.16
CA CYS A 66 -18.28 -1.70 -0.55
C CYS A 66 -19.01 -0.35 -0.58
N GLU A 67 -20.25 -0.31 -0.08
CA GLU A 67 -21.01 0.93 0.11
C GLU A 67 -21.26 1.13 1.63
N PRO A 68 -20.74 2.21 2.24
CA PRO A 68 -19.76 3.17 1.71
C PRO A 68 -18.37 2.52 1.52
N GLN A 69 -17.57 3.05 0.60
CA GLN A 69 -16.23 2.52 0.32
C GLN A 69 -15.27 2.77 1.49
N VAL A 70 -14.30 1.88 1.65
CA VAL A 70 -13.24 2.00 2.66
C VAL A 70 -11.89 2.05 1.97
N ALA A 71 -11.05 3.04 2.30
CA ALA A 71 -9.69 3.13 1.79
C ALA A 71 -8.73 3.66 2.86
N SER A 72 -7.47 3.24 2.78
CA SER A 72 -6.41 3.69 3.68
C SER A 72 -5.04 3.58 3.03
N VAL A 73 -4.10 4.41 3.45
CA VAL A 73 -2.68 4.34 3.08
C VAL A 73 -1.84 4.79 4.26
N GLY A 74 -0.63 4.24 4.40
CA GLY A 74 0.26 4.55 5.52
C GLY A 74 -0.07 3.77 6.79
N LEU A 75 0.43 4.26 7.91
CA LEU A 75 0.28 3.63 9.22
C LEU A 75 -1.12 3.84 9.79
N THR A 76 -1.60 2.85 10.53
CA THR A 76 -2.72 3.04 11.44
C THR A 76 -2.26 3.84 12.66
N GLU A 77 -3.19 4.45 13.39
CA GLU A 77 -2.86 5.14 14.65
C GLU A 77 -2.19 4.21 15.67
N ALA A 78 -2.64 2.95 15.75
CA ALA A 78 -2.05 1.96 16.65
C ALA A 78 -0.62 1.62 16.23
N ALA A 79 -0.40 1.33 14.94
CA ALA A 79 0.93 1.03 14.40
C ALA A 79 1.89 2.22 14.58
N ALA A 80 1.44 3.45 14.34
CA ALA A 80 2.27 4.64 14.54
C ALA A 80 2.68 4.81 16.03
N LYS A 81 1.77 4.52 16.97
CA LYS A 81 2.10 4.53 18.41
C LYS A 81 3.07 3.40 18.77
N GLU A 82 2.91 2.22 18.20
CA GLU A 82 3.81 1.07 18.41
C GLU A 82 5.22 1.35 17.87
N GLU A 83 5.34 2.09 16.77
CA GLU A 83 6.62 2.56 16.22
C GLU A 83 7.24 3.72 17.04
N GLY A 84 6.56 4.20 18.08
CA GLY A 84 7.08 5.20 19.01
C GLY A 84 6.87 6.65 18.59
N TYR A 85 6.00 6.92 17.61
CA TYR A 85 5.65 8.29 17.22
C TYR A 85 4.77 8.99 18.27
N ASP A 86 4.97 10.30 18.44
CA ASP A 86 4.02 11.16 19.17
C ASP A 86 2.85 11.51 18.24
N VAL A 87 1.78 10.70 18.34
CA VAL A 87 0.69 10.70 17.36
C VAL A 87 -0.38 11.75 17.66
N LYS A 88 -0.73 12.55 16.64
CA LYS A 88 -1.93 13.39 16.64
C LYS A 88 -2.95 12.90 15.62
N VAL A 89 -4.23 13.04 15.92
CA VAL A 89 -5.32 12.55 15.07
C VAL A 89 -6.29 13.66 14.74
N GLY A 90 -6.55 13.85 13.44
CA GLY A 90 -7.68 14.63 12.94
C GLY A 90 -8.75 13.71 12.39
N LYS A 91 -10.03 13.97 12.71
CA LYS A 91 -11.17 13.22 12.17
C LYS A 91 -12.26 14.18 11.72
N PHE A 92 -12.77 13.98 10.51
CA PHE A 92 -13.82 14.80 9.91
C PHE A 92 -14.97 13.90 9.41
N PRO A 93 -16.20 14.02 9.94
CA PRO A 93 -17.34 13.23 9.49
C PRO A 93 -17.85 13.70 8.12
N LEU A 94 -18.25 12.77 7.25
CA LEU A 94 -18.79 13.14 5.93
C LEU A 94 -20.14 13.86 6.02
N SER A 95 -20.90 13.69 7.10
CA SER A 95 -22.11 14.47 7.38
C SER A 95 -21.88 15.98 7.54
N ALA A 96 -20.63 16.41 7.78
CA ALA A 96 -20.25 17.82 7.80
C ALA A 96 -19.80 18.35 6.42
N SER A 97 -19.76 17.50 5.38
CA SER A 97 -19.44 17.88 4.01
C SER A 97 -20.70 18.23 3.23
N GLY A 98 -20.85 19.50 2.84
CA GLY A 98 -21.99 19.93 2.03
C GLY A 98 -22.14 19.17 0.70
N LYS A 99 -21.03 18.66 0.12
CA LYS A 99 -21.08 17.82 -1.08
C LYS A 99 -21.64 16.43 -0.79
N ALA A 100 -21.28 15.85 0.35
CA ALA A 100 -21.80 14.55 0.78
C ALA A 100 -23.31 14.64 1.04
N THR A 101 -23.76 15.68 1.74
CA THR A 101 -25.18 16.00 1.94
C THR A 101 -25.92 16.21 0.63
N ALA A 102 -25.37 17.02 -0.29
CA ALA A 102 -26.01 17.27 -1.58
C ALA A 102 -26.15 16.02 -2.46
N LEU A 103 -25.33 14.99 -2.24
CA LEU A 103 -25.40 13.70 -2.94
C LEU A 103 -26.17 12.62 -2.15
N GLY A 104 -26.54 12.86 -0.89
CA GLY A 104 -27.21 11.87 -0.03
C GLY A 104 -26.29 10.77 0.50
N HIS A 105 -24.96 10.96 0.51
CA HIS A 105 -23.97 9.98 0.99
C HIS A 105 -23.20 10.53 2.19
N GLU A 106 -23.86 10.74 3.33
CA GLU A 106 -23.28 11.39 4.53
C GLU A 106 -22.53 10.44 5.47
N GLU A 107 -22.59 9.14 5.20
CA GLU A 107 -22.03 8.08 6.03
C GLU A 107 -20.50 8.06 5.94
N GLY A 108 -19.81 7.87 7.07
CA GLY A 108 -18.37 7.71 7.13
C GLY A 108 -17.60 8.97 7.53
N PHE A 109 -16.28 8.93 7.35
CA PHE A 109 -15.36 9.98 7.80
C PHE A 109 -14.01 9.91 7.08
N VAL A 110 -13.27 11.01 7.16
CA VAL A 110 -11.83 11.03 6.87
C VAL A 110 -11.08 11.09 8.20
N LYS A 111 -10.05 10.25 8.37
CA LYS A 111 -9.13 10.27 9.51
C LYS A 111 -7.71 10.49 8.99
N VAL A 112 -7.01 11.45 9.57
CA VAL A 112 -5.59 11.74 9.30
C VAL A 112 -4.81 11.53 10.59
N VAL A 113 -3.68 10.85 10.47
CA VAL A 113 -2.73 10.56 11.55
C VAL A 113 -1.46 11.36 11.25
N PHE A 114 -1.01 12.17 12.21
CA PHE A 114 0.19 12.99 12.17
C PHE A 114 1.20 12.54 13.21
#